data_AF-A0A356E6J0-F1
#
_entry.id   AF-A0A356E6J0-F1
#
_cell.length_a   1.000
_cell.length_b   1.000
_cell.length_c   1.000
_cell.angle_alpha   90.00
_cell.angle_beta   90.00
_cell.angle_gamma   90.00
#
_symmetry.space_group_name_H-M   'P 1'
#
loop_
_entity.id
_entity.type
_entity.pdbx_description
1 polymer ?
#
loop_
_entity_poly.entity_id
_entity_poly.type
_entity_poly.pdbx_seq_one_letter_code
_entity_poly.pdbx_strand_id
1 'polypeptide(L)'
;MKASIISKLESLNERYEELEALLGDASVINDQEKFRTYSKEYAQLEEVIKTFARWKQLTSNMSDAELLLDDPSMREMAQEEIEECKTELEHT
;
A
#
# COMPACT_ATOMS: atom_id res chain seq x y z
N MET A 1 -12.98 2.91 5.81
CA MET A 1 -11.89 3.40 6.70
C MET A 1 -12.08 4.89 6.97
N LYS A 2 -11.76 5.42 8.16
CA LYS A 2 -11.88 6.88 8.41
C LYS A 2 -10.80 7.63 7.62
N ALA A 3 -11.14 8.77 7.01
CA ALA A 3 -10.20 9.59 6.24
C ALA A 3 -8.95 9.99 7.04
N SER A 4 -9.09 10.16 8.36
CA SER A 4 -7.96 10.46 9.27
C SER A 4 -6.98 9.30 9.45
N ILE A 5 -7.39 8.05 9.22
CA ILE A 5 -6.50 6.88 9.27
C ILE A 5 -5.73 6.78 7.96
N ILE A 6 -6.40 6.99 6.83
CA ILE A 6 -5.78 6.99 5.50
C ILE A 6 -4.68 8.05 5.44
N SER A 7 -4.96 9.28 5.87
CA SER A 7 -3.95 10.35 5.90
C SER A 7 -2.74 10.02 6.77
N LYS A 8 -2.92 9.27 7.87
CA LYS A 8 -1.80 8.79 8.69
C LYS A 8 -0.99 7.72 7.98
N LEU A 9 -1.64 6.77 7.31
CA LEU A 9 -0.97 5.72 6.55
C LEU A 9 -0.20 6.30 5.36
N GLU A 10 -0.71 7.35 4.73
CA GLU A 10 0.01 8.10 3.69
C GLU A 10 1.25 8.78 4.23
N SER A 11 1.16 9.44 5.39
CA SER A 11 2.34 10.01 6.06
C SER A 11 3.37 8.94 6.46
N LEU A 12 2.92 7.76 6.88
CA LEU A 12 3.83 6.62 7.13
C LEU A 12 4.46 6.10 5.84
N ASN A 13 3.73 6.10 4.73
CA ASN A 13 4.26 5.70 3.42
C ASN A 13 5.35 6.68 2.94
N GLU A 14 5.11 7.99 3.06
CA GLU A 14 6.11 9.01 2.77
C GLU A 14 7.38 8.81 3.60
N ARG A 15 7.22 8.49 4.90
CA ARG A 15 8.35 8.19 5.79
C ARG A 15 9.09 6.93 5.37
N TYR A 16 8.37 5.89 4.94
CA TYR A 16 8.96 4.64 4.46
C TYR A 16 9.81 4.87 3.21
N GLU A 17 9.30 5.62 2.23
CA GLU A 17 10.05 6.00 1.02
C GLU A 17 11.28 6.88 1.35
N GLU A 18 11.15 7.80 2.30
CA GLU A 18 12.27 8.59 2.80
C GLU A 18 13.36 7.69 3.41
N LEU A 19 12.97 6.73 4.25
CA LEU A 19 13.91 5.78 4.85
C LEU A 19 14.58 4.89 3.82
N GLU A 20 13.85 4.46 2.78
CA GLU A 20 14.41 3.70 1.66
C GLU A 20 15.50 4.50 0.94
N ALA A 21 15.21 5.76 0.63
CA ALA A 21 16.18 6.66 -0.01
C ALA A 21 17.40 6.91 0.89
N LEU A 22 17.19 7.13 2.19
CA LEU A 22 18.27 7.31 3.17
C LEU A 22 19.13 6.05 3.32
N LEU A 23 18.54 4.85 3.28
CA LEU A 23 19.28 3.59 3.35
C LEU A 23 20.10 3.31 2.08
N GLY A 24 19.75 3.92 0.96
CA GLY A 24 20.55 3.93 -0.28
C GLY A 24 21.65 5.01 -0.32
N ASP A 25 21.64 5.97 0.61
CA ASP A 25 22.60 7.07 0.63
C ASP A 25 23.95 6.64 1.22
N ALA A 26 25.04 6.94 0.50
CA ALA A 26 26.40 6.55 0.90
C ALA A 26 26.84 7.16 2.25
N SER A 27 26.35 8.36 2.62
CA SER A 27 26.67 8.98 3.91
C SER A 27 26.03 8.24 5.09
N VAL A 28 24.84 7.68 4.88
CA VAL A 28 24.12 6.86 5.86
C VAL A 28 24.71 5.46 5.93
N ILE A 29 25.02 4.84 4.79
CA ILE A 29 25.64 3.50 4.74
C ILE A 29 26.99 3.47 5.48
N ASN A 30 27.77 4.55 5.37
CA ASN A 30 29.05 4.70 6.07
C ASN A 30 28.88 5.02 7.57
N ASP A 31 27.69 5.39 8.04
CA ASP A 31 27.35 5.67 9.43
C ASP A 31 26.54 4.50 10.02
N GLN A 32 27.25 3.56 10.66
CA GLN A 32 26.67 2.30 11.14
C GLN A 32 25.53 2.49 12.16
N GLU A 33 25.55 3.57 12.94
CA GLU A 33 24.49 3.87 13.92
C GLU A 33 23.22 4.35 13.23
N LYS A 34 23.34 5.28 12.28
CA LYS A 34 22.21 5.75 11.46
C LYS A 34 21.64 4.63 10.61
N PHE A 35 22.48 3.88 9.90
CA PHE A 35 22.04 2.78 9.06
C PHE A 35 21.23 1.75 9.85
N ARG A 36 21.69 1.37 11.05
CA ARG A 36 20.97 0.43 11.93
C ARG A 36 19.65 1.01 12.43
N THR A 37 19.61 2.30 12.74
CA THR A 37 18.40 2.97 13.23
C THR A 37 17.33 3.04 12.14
N TYR A 38 17.69 3.55 10.96
CA TYR A 38 16.79 3.63 9.81
C TYR A 38 16.37 2.25 9.30
N SER A 39 17.27 1.25 9.31
CA SER A 39 16.91 -0.12 8.92
C SER A 39 15.84 -0.72 9.85
N LYS A 40 15.92 -0.45 11.16
CA LYS A 40 14.91 -0.91 12.10
C LYS A 40 13.57 -0.20 11.91
N GLU A 41 13.60 1.10 11.67
CA GLU A 41 12.39 1.90 11.41
C GLU A 41 11.72 1.43 10.10
N TYR A 42 12.51 1.26 9.04
CA TYR A 42 12.05 0.74 7.75
C TYR A 42 11.38 -0.63 7.89
N ALA A 43 12.02 -1.57 8.58
CA ALA A 43 11.46 -2.91 8.80
C ALA A 43 10.16 -2.90 9.64
N GLN A 44 10.01 -1.95 10.56
CA GLN A 44 8.77 -1.80 11.34
C GLN A 44 7.62 -1.24 10.50
N LEU A 45 7.94 -0.36 9.54
CA LEU A 45 6.94 0.23 8.65
C LEU A 45 6.59 -0.69 7.48
N GLU A 46 7.50 -1.56 7.05
CA GLU A 46 7.35 -2.42 5.87
C GLU A 46 6.04 -3.21 5.86
N GLU A 47 5.67 -3.87 6.97
CA GLU A 47 4.44 -4.65 7.04
C GLU A 47 3.19 -3.77 6.90
N VAL A 48 3.15 -2.64 7.62
CA VAL A 48 2.03 -1.69 7.58
C VAL A 48 1.86 -1.10 6.18
N ILE A 49 2.97 -0.73 5.54
CA ILE A 49 2.96 -0.15 4.20
C ILE A 49 2.58 -1.20 3.15
N LYS A 50 3.04 -2.45 3.27
CA LYS A 50 2.62 -3.54 2.37
C LYS A 50 1.12 -3.77 2.43
N THR A 51 0.54 -3.84 3.64
CA THR A 51 -0.91 -4.00 3.80
C THR A 51 -1.66 -2.79 3.25
N PHE A 52 -1.18 -1.57 3.49
CA PHE A 52 -1.79 -0.36 2.94
C PHE A 52 -1.71 -0.29 1.41
N ALA A 53 -0.58 -0.68 0.81
CA ALA A 53 -0.41 -0.75 -0.63
C ALA A 53 -1.34 -1.80 -1.25
N ARG A 54 -1.50 -2.97 -0.62
CA ARG A 54 -2.47 -3.99 -1.04
C ARG A 54 -3.89 -3.46 -0.98
N TRP A 55 -4.26 -2.80 0.12
CA TRP A 55 -5.56 -2.16 0.26
C TRP A 55 -5.84 -1.12 -0.85
N LYS A 56 -4.85 -0.25 -1.14
CA LYS A 56 -4.94 0.72 -2.24
C LYS A 56 -5.13 0.03 -3.60
N GLN A 57 -4.37 -1.03 -3.88
CA GLN A 57 -4.48 -1.78 -5.12
C GLN A 57 -5.87 -2.41 -5.27
N LEU A 58 -6.37 -3.10 -4.25
CA LEU A 58 -7.69 -3.74 -4.29
C LEU A 58 -8.81 -2.71 -4.47
N THR A 59 -8.70 -1.57 -3.80
CA THR A 59 -9.66 -0.46 -3.97
C THR A 59 -9.63 0.09 -5.39
N SER A 60 -8.45 0.20 -6.00
CA SER A 60 -8.30 0.61 -7.41
C SER A 60 -8.90 -0.42 -8.36
N ASN A 61 -8.58 -1.71 -8.18
CA ASN A 61 -9.12 -2.79 -9.00
C ASN A 61 -10.65 -2.81 -8.96
N MET A 62 -11.25 -2.65 -7.78
CA MET A 62 -12.71 -2.54 -7.65
C MET A 62 -13.25 -1.34 -8.44
N SER A 63 -12.61 -0.17 -8.32
CA SER A 63 -13.04 1.02 -9.06
C SER A 63 -12.92 0.81 -10.58
N ASP A 64 -11.88 0.14 -11.04
CA ASP A 64 -11.68 -0.17 -12.46
C ASP A 64 -12.72 -1.19 -12.96
N ALA A 65 -13.03 -2.22 -12.15
CA ALA A 65 -14.08 -3.19 -12.45
C ALA A 65 -15.47 -2.56 -12.42
N GLU A 66 -15.73 -1.59 -11.53
CA GLU A 66 -17.00 -0.84 -11.51
C GLU A 66 -17.25 -0.09 -12.82
N LEU A 67 -16.20 0.44 -13.46
CA LEU A 67 -16.30 1.09 -14.77
C LEU A 67 -16.67 0.10 -15.89
N LEU A 68 -16.37 -1.19 -15.73
CA LEU A 68 -16.69 -2.25 -16.70
C LEU A 68 -18.11 -2.79 -16.56
N LEU A 69 -18.85 -2.45 -15.48
CA LEU A 69 -20.23 -2.89 -15.25
C LEU A 69 -21.22 -2.35 -16.30
N ASP A 70 -20.87 -1.23 -16.94
CA ASP A 70 -21.66 -0.61 -17.99
C ASP A 70 -21.62 -1.41 -19.30
N ASP A 71 -20.61 -2.26 -19.51
CA ASP A 71 -20.54 -3.18 -20.65
C ASP A 71 -21.27 -4.50 -20.33
N PRO A 72 -22.39 -4.82 -21.02
CA PRO A 72 -23.15 -6.05 -20.75
C PRO A 72 -22.35 -7.34 -20.97
N SER A 73 -21.31 -7.31 -21.80
CA SER A 73 -20.46 -8.47 -22.09
C SER A 73 -19.42 -8.72 -21.00
N MET A 74 -19.01 -7.67 -20.28
CA MET A 74 -18.00 -7.73 -19.22
C MET A 74 -18.61 -7.68 -17.82
N ARG A 75 -19.90 -7.38 -17.69
CA ARG A 75 -20.59 -7.19 -16.41
C ARG A 75 -20.46 -8.35 -15.43
N GLU A 76 -20.61 -9.59 -15.89
CA GLU A 76 -20.54 -10.77 -15.03
C GLU A 76 -19.12 -10.95 -14.45
N MET A 77 -18.12 -10.84 -15.31
CA MET A 77 -16.69 -10.88 -14.92
C MET A 77 -16.33 -9.71 -13.97
N ALA A 78 -16.82 -8.51 -14.26
CA ALA A 78 -16.59 -7.34 -13.41
C ALA A 78 -17.23 -7.50 -12.02
N GLN A 79 -18.41 -8.13 -11.92
CA GLN A 79 -19.02 -8.44 -10.63
C GLN A 79 -18.22 -9.46 -9.84
N GLU A 80 -17.71 -10.51 -10.49
CA GLU A 80 -16.83 -11.50 -9.85
C GLU A 80 -15.55 -10.85 -9.31
N GLU A 81 -14.87 -10.03 -10.13
CA GLU A 81 -13.66 -9.31 -9.74
C GLU A 81 -13.89 -8.39 -8.52
N ILE A 82 -15.02 -7.68 -8.49
CA ILE A 82 -15.40 -6.81 -7.36
C ILE A 82 -15.59 -7.63 -6.08
N GLU A 83 -16.26 -8.78 -6.16
CA GLU A 83 -16.50 -9.63 -4.99
C GLU A 83 -15.22 -10.32 -4.50
N GLU A 84 -14.34 -10.74 -5.41
CA GLU A 84 -13.01 -11.24 -5.07
C GLU A 84 -12.18 -10.17 -4.36
N CYS A 85 -12.11 -8.96 -4.91
CA CYS A 85 -11.38 -7.84 -4.30
C CYS A 85 -11.94 -7.47 -2.92
N LYS A 86 -13.26 -7.50 -2.72
CA LYS A 86 -13.88 -7.28 -1.40
C LYS A 86 -13.50 -8.37 -0.41
N THR A 87 -13.56 -9.63 -0.84
CA THR A 87 -13.21 -10.76 0.01
C THR A 87 -11.76 -10.64 0.48
N GLU A 88 -10.85 -10.32 -0.44
CA GLU A 88 -9.45 -10.07 -0.08
C GLU A 88 -9.27 -8.87 0.87
N LEU A 89 -10.03 -7.78 0.67
CA LEU A 89 -10.00 -6.61 1.55
C LEU A 89 -10.46 -6.92 2.99
N GLU A 90 -11.35 -7.89 3.17
CA GLU A 90 -11.76 -8.35 4.51
C GLU A 90 -10.68 -9.17 5.22
N HIS A 91 -9.71 -9.71 4.45
CA HIS A 91 -8.61 -10.52 4.94
C HIS A 91 -7.28 -9.76 5.10
N THR A 92 -7.21 -8.51 4.63
CA THR A 92 -6.08 -7.58 4.83
C THR A 92 -6.23 -6.73 6.08
#